data_AF-A0A8D5FME0-F1
#
_entry.id   AF-A0A8D5FME0-F1
#
_cell.length_a   1.000
_cell.length_b   1.000
_cell.length_c   1.000
_cell.angle_alpha   90.00
_cell.angle_beta   90.00
_cell.angle_gamma   90.00
#
_symmetry.space_group_name_H-M   'P 1'
#
loop_
_entity.id
_entity.type
_entity.pdbx_description
1 polymer ?
#
loop_
_entity_poly.entity_id
_entity_poly.type
_entity_poly.pdbx_seq_one_letter_code
_entity_poly.pdbx_strand_id
1 'polypeptide(L)'
;MKDVRHSLHFTLKKSTNLFRQAFGSEIQLDSFLETPQHDTIQTTLDLADDLLRRRCFRCHPYSAGDNYPATRRGTGCAACHLQRENDSFSHIFSSPSDKNCLSCHYGNRVGADYYGRFEHDFNNEYRTPYKTDDPQPRPYGLEFHQLQPDIHQKRGLLCIDCHSGSSLMAVGDQQKITTCADCHWKTLLDKTLPPRITKKDNGYFLFSDRGKIHNLPLLHNQAHFQKHDRTKLKAISCQVCHAQWSFNDFGKHFLRSDTDEFEPWIYLTNQGSSEIEKILTNNTDFDRDELPPAMTDKITGRQQTGLWYRGYTMRRWRPILLGRGKNGTLTTVRPVLDYFLSWIDEEEEVRVDSQKANSKHNGRRPYTPHTTGAAGLFYKNRISTFLKNETSQQ
;
A
#
# COMPACT_ATOMS: atom_id res chain seq x y z
N MET A 1 -6.90 23.10 14.08
CA MET A 1 -7.16 21.65 13.93
C MET A 1 -8.57 21.34 13.38
N LYS A 2 -9.23 22.27 12.68
CA LYS A 2 -10.69 22.19 12.48
C LYS A 2 -11.17 21.31 11.31
N ASP A 3 -10.30 20.64 10.54
CA ASP A 3 -10.77 20.09 9.26
C ASP A 3 -10.12 18.77 8.78
N VAL A 4 -9.46 18.03 9.69
CA VAL A 4 -8.80 16.74 9.39
C VAL A 4 -9.77 15.71 8.79
N ARG A 5 -11.07 15.80 9.09
CA ARG A 5 -12.11 14.89 8.59
C ARG A 5 -12.23 14.89 7.06
N HIS A 6 -11.79 15.96 6.40
CA HIS A 6 -11.76 16.07 4.95
C HIS A 6 -10.37 15.81 4.34
N SER A 7 -9.39 15.37 5.14
CA SER A 7 -8.09 14.90 4.62
C SER A 7 -8.29 13.64 3.78
N LEU A 8 -7.57 13.55 2.65
CA LEU A 8 -7.56 12.34 1.82
C LEU A 8 -7.08 11.09 2.56
N HIS A 9 -6.28 11.24 3.61
CA HIS A 9 -5.84 10.13 4.44
C HIS A 9 -7.00 9.54 5.27
N PHE A 10 -7.95 10.39 5.70
CA PHE A 10 -9.11 9.99 6.49
C PHE A 10 -10.32 9.64 5.62
N THR A 11 -10.56 10.34 4.52
CA THR A 11 -11.72 10.06 3.67
C THR A 11 -11.49 8.89 2.73
N LEU A 12 -10.23 8.56 2.40
CA LEU A 12 -9.86 7.62 1.32
C LEU A 12 -10.55 7.91 -0.02
N LYS A 13 -11.07 9.13 -0.22
CA LYS A 13 -11.90 9.54 -1.36
C LYS A 13 -11.33 9.08 -2.70
N LYS A 14 -10.03 9.33 -2.94
CA LYS A 14 -9.38 8.96 -4.21
C LYS A 14 -9.26 7.45 -4.40
N SER A 15 -8.82 6.70 -3.38
CA SER A 15 -8.63 5.25 -3.52
C SER A 15 -9.94 4.51 -3.67
N THR A 16 -10.96 4.89 -2.89
CA THR A 16 -12.28 4.27 -2.95
C THR A 16 -12.92 4.50 -4.32
N ASN A 17 -12.99 5.76 -4.78
CA ASN A 17 -13.59 6.06 -6.07
C ASN A 17 -12.81 5.47 -7.26
N LEU A 18 -11.48 5.45 -7.22
CA LEU A 18 -10.69 4.81 -8.29
C LEU A 18 -10.97 3.31 -8.40
N PHE A 19 -11.21 2.64 -7.27
CA PHE A 19 -11.58 1.23 -7.26
C PHE A 19 -13.01 1.03 -7.78
N ARG A 20 -13.98 1.77 -7.24
CA ARG A 20 -15.40 1.68 -7.66
C ARG A 20 -15.59 2.00 -9.15
N GLN A 21 -14.90 3.01 -9.67
CA GLN A 21 -14.91 3.34 -11.10
C GLN A 21 -14.39 2.18 -11.96
N ALA A 22 -13.43 1.40 -11.45
CA ALA A 22 -12.93 0.23 -12.17
C ALA A 22 -13.98 -0.89 -12.28
N PHE A 23 -15.07 -0.82 -11.50
CA PHE A 23 -16.21 -1.74 -11.55
C PHE A 23 -17.50 -1.04 -12.00
N GLY A 24 -17.38 0.08 -12.71
CA GLY A 24 -18.51 0.73 -13.41
C GLY A 24 -19.21 1.84 -12.64
N SER A 25 -18.72 2.25 -11.46
CA SER A 25 -19.34 3.37 -10.76
C SER A 25 -19.08 4.71 -11.44
N GLU A 26 -20.15 5.45 -11.72
CA GLU A 26 -20.10 6.84 -12.19
C GLU A 26 -20.23 7.86 -11.04
N ILE A 27 -20.72 7.41 -9.89
CA ILE A 27 -20.98 8.23 -8.70
C ILE A 27 -19.70 8.34 -7.87
N GLN A 28 -19.28 9.58 -7.60
CA GLN A 28 -18.18 9.85 -6.68
C GLN A 28 -18.68 10.01 -5.25
N LEU A 29 -18.04 9.28 -4.33
CA LEU A 29 -18.22 9.41 -2.89
C LEU A 29 -17.27 10.47 -2.34
N ASP A 30 -17.68 11.19 -1.30
CA ASP A 30 -16.80 12.12 -0.59
C ASP A 30 -15.95 11.41 0.47
N SER A 31 -16.45 10.28 0.98
CA SER A 31 -15.76 9.45 1.97
C SER A 31 -16.02 7.97 1.74
N PHE A 32 -15.07 7.13 2.14
CA PHE A 32 -15.26 5.67 2.14
C PHE A 32 -16.43 5.20 3.01
N LEU A 33 -16.83 6.00 4.00
CA LEU A 33 -17.99 5.72 4.86
C LEU A 33 -19.30 5.67 4.07
N GLU A 34 -19.36 6.32 2.91
CA GLU A 34 -20.52 6.36 2.01
C GLU A 34 -20.55 5.19 1.03
N THR A 35 -19.58 4.26 1.10
CA THR A 35 -19.60 3.06 0.25
C THR A 35 -20.89 2.30 0.54
N PRO A 36 -21.78 2.04 -0.43
CA PRO A 36 -23.07 1.39 -0.17
C PRO A 36 -22.92 0.03 0.51
N GLN A 37 -23.84 -0.28 1.42
CA GLN A 37 -24.05 -1.64 1.91
C GLN A 37 -25.18 -2.26 1.08
N HIS A 38 -25.03 -3.53 0.70
CA HIS A 38 -25.99 -4.24 -0.12
C HIS A 38 -26.45 -5.48 0.63
N ASP A 39 -27.76 -5.60 0.86
CA ASP A 39 -28.34 -6.82 1.45
C ASP A 39 -28.41 -7.97 0.43
N THR A 40 -28.46 -7.63 -0.87
CA THR A 40 -28.39 -8.58 -1.98
C THR A 40 -27.47 -8.03 -3.05
N ILE A 41 -26.55 -8.87 -3.56
CA ILE A 41 -25.61 -8.49 -4.62
C ILE A 41 -26.30 -8.69 -5.98
N GLN A 42 -26.48 -7.63 -6.75
CA GLN A 42 -27.10 -7.68 -8.08
C GLN A 42 -26.11 -7.38 -9.20
N THR A 43 -25.08 -6.59 -8.90
CA THR A 43 -24.08 -6.15 -9.87
C THR A 43 -22.65 -6.41 -9.38
N THR A 44 -21.69 -6.39 -10.31
CA THR A 44 -20.26 -6.42 -9.95
C THR A 44 -19.86 -5.23 -9.08
N LEU A 45 -20.50 -4.06 -9.24
CA LEU A 45 -20.22 -2.92 -8.38
C LEU A 45 -20.64 -3.19 -6.94
N ASP A 46 -21.77 -3.86 -6.72
CA ASP A 46 -22.22 -4.24 -5.38
C ASP A 46 -21.22 -5.20 -4.73
N LEU A 47 -20.75 -6.18 -5.50
CA LEU A 47 -19.72 -7.12 -5.09
C LEU A 47 -18.39 -6.41 -4.76
N ALA A 48 -18.03 -5.39 -5.55
CA ALA A 48 -16.84 -4.57 -5.33
C ALA A 48 -16.96 -3.69 -4.06
N ASP A 49 -18.13 -3.10 -3.83
CA ASP A 49 -18.44 -2.31 -2.63
C ASP A 49 -18.38 -3.22 -1.37
N ASP A 50 -18.90 -4.43 -1.47
CA ASP A 50 -18.82 -5.45 -0.42
C ASP A 50 -17.36 -5.85 -0.09
N LEU A 51 -16.53 -6.12 -1.11
CA LEU A 51 -15.10 -6.39 -0.92
C LEU A 51 -14.39 -5.22 -0.21
N LEU A 52 -14.71 -3.98 -0.58
CA LEU A 52 -14.16 -2.80 0.06
C LEU A 52 -14.49 -2.78 1.55
N ARG A 53 -15.77 -2.97 1.88
CA ARG A 53 -16.31 -2.91 3.24
C ARG A 53 -15.80 -4.03 4.15
N ARG A 54 -15.73 -5.27 3.66
CA ARG A 54 -15.38 -6.44 4.50
C ARG A 54 -13.89 -6.75 4.54
N ARG A 55 -13.12 -6.42 3.49
CA ARG A 55 -11.69 -6.77 3.41
C ARG A 55 -10.77 -5.57 3.38
N CYS A 56 -11.10 -4.51 2.64
CA CYS A 56 -10.13 -3.45 2.33
C CYS A 56 -10.07 -2.34 3.40
N PHE A 57 -11.21 -1.98 4.02
CA PHE A 57 -11.27 -0.88 5.00
C PHE A 57 -10.76 -1.23 6.41
N ARG A 58 -10.31 -2.46 6.66
CA ARG A 58 -9.71 -2.88 7.96
C ARG A 58 -8.43 -2.13 8.35
N CYS A 59 -7.73 -1.54 7.38
CA CYS A 59 -6.53 -0.73 7.62
C CYS A 59 -6.84 0.74 7.91
N HIS A 60 -8.10 1.16 7.87
CA HIS A 60 -8.49 2.55 8.09
C HIS A 60 -8.25 2.97 9.56
N PRO A 61 -7.92 4.25 9.85
CA PRO A 61 -7.78 4.77 11.21
C PRO A 61 -8.99 4.60 12.13
N TYR A 62 -10.20 4.37 11.60
CA TYR A 62 -11.38 4.09 12.43
C TYR A 62 -11.54 2.60 12.78
N SER A 63 -10.64 1.74 12.30
CA SER A 63 -10.53 0.34 12.70
C SER A 63 -9.36 0.15 13.67
N ALA A 64 -9.55 -0.71 14.67
CA ALA A 64 -8.48 -1.15 15.58
C ALA A 64 -7.44 -2.07 14.90
N GLY A 65 -7.61 -2.36 13.61
CA GLY A 65 -6.72 -3.22 12.82
C GLY A 65 -6.99 -4.71 12.99
N ASP A 66 -6.33 -5.54 12.17
CA ASP A 66 -6.38 -7.00 12.28
C ASP A 66 -5.77 -7.50 13.60
N ASN A 67 -6.09 -8.73 13.98
CA ASN A 67 -5.59 -9.37 15.20
C ASN A 67 -4.16 -9.93 15.07
N TYR A 68 -3.24 -9.12 14.54
CA TYR A 68 -1.82 -9.43 14.53
C TYR A 68 -1.03 -8.52 15.48
N PRO A 69 0.11 -8.99 16.01
CA PRO A 69 0.87 -8.26 17.03
C PRO A 69 1.25 -6.81 16.66
N ALA A 70 1.55 -6.54 15.39
CA ALA A 70 1.97 -5.21 14.95
C ALA A 70 0.89 -4.44 14.16
N THR A 71 -0.31 -4.98 13.98
CA THR A 71 -1.40 -4.31 13.25
C THR A 71 -2.44 -3.68 14.17
N ARG A 72 -2.57 -4.18 15.41
CA ARG A 72 -3.45 -3.60 16.43
C ARG A 72 -2.99 -2.20 16.83
N ARG A 73 -3.95 -1.29 16.93
CA ARG A 73 -3.75 0.15 17.17
C ARG A 73 -5.00 0.78 17.78
N GLY A 74 -4.86 1.97 18.37
CA GLY A 74 -6.01 2.80 18.74
C GLY A 74 -6.77 3.30 17.50
N THR A 75 -7.87 4.02 17.70
CA THR A 75 -8.69 4.57 16.60
C THR A 75 -8.62 6.09 16.52
N GLY A 76 -8.91 6.65 15.34
CA GLY A 76 -8.85 8.09 15.10
C GLY A 76 -7.45 8.66 15.36
N CYS A 77 -7.36 9.70 16.20
CA CYS A 77 -6.08 10.30 16.57
C CYS A 77 -5.15 9.31 17.29
N ALA A 78 -5.73 8.38 18.07
CA ALA A 78 -4.96 7.41 18.83
C ALA A 78 -4.25 6.39 17.94
N ALA A 79 -4.73 6.15 16.71
CA ALA A 79 -4.10 5.24 15.76
C ALA A 79 -2.65 5.64 15.44
N CYS A 80 -2.38 6.95 15.41
CA CYS A 80 -1.05 7.49 15.10
C CYS A 80 -0.30 7.92 16.37
N HIS A 81 -1.01 8.51 17.33
CA HIS A 81 -0.36 9.23 18.42
C HIS A 81 -0.15 8.42 19.70
N LEU A 82 -0.82 7.29 19.87
CA LEU A 82 -0.58 6.39 21.01
C LEU A 82 0.36 5.26 20.59
N GLN A 83 1.47 5.12 21.32
CA GLN A 83 2.39 3.99 21.13
C GLN A 83 1.80 2.74 21.78
N ARG A 84 2.05 1.58 21.17
CA ARG A 84 1.76 0.29 21.80
C ARG A 84 2.91 -0.09 22.73
N GLU A 85 2.59 -0.37 23.99
CA GLU A 85 3.50 -0.82 25.04
C GLU A 85 3.05 -2.21 25.48
N ASN A 86 3.75 -3.25 25.01
CA ASN A 86 3.34 -4.65 25.18
C ASN A 86 1.91 -4.90 24.64
N ASP A 87 0.97 -5.31 25.50
CA ASP A 87 -0.43 -5.58 25.15
C ASP A 87 -1.38 -4.41 25.43
N SER A 88 -0.84 -3.27 25.89
CA SER A 88 -1.61 -2.06 26.17
C SER A 88 -1.18 -0.89 25.28
N PHE A 89 -2.03 0.13 25.19
CA PHE A 89 -1.67 1.40 24.57
C PHE A 89 -1.22 2.41 25.62
N SER A 90 -0.19 3.16 25.30
CA SER A 90 0.21 4.34 26.07
C SER A 90 -0.96 5.32 26.15
N HIS A 91 -1.09 6.03 27.27
CA HIS A 91 -2.05 7.13 27.41
C HIS A 91 -1.46 8.50 27.00
N ILE A 92 -0.23 8.51 26.46
CA ILE A 92 0.49 9.73 26.09
C ILE A 92 0.44 9.94 24.58
N PHE A 93 -0.16 11.05 24.16
CA PHE A 93 -0.13 11.48 22.76
C PHE A 93 1.27 11.99 22.40
N SER A 94 1.91 11.34 21.44
CA SER A 94 3.27 11.66 20.99
C SER A 94 3.34 11.77 19.47
N SER A 95 4.47 12.26 18.94
CA SER A 95 4.75 12.15 17.51
C SER A 95 4.73 10.67 17.10
N PRO A 96 4.08 10.33 15.97
CA PRO A 96 3.98 8.93 15.54
C PRO A 96 5.37 8.38 15.21
N SER A 97 5.60 7.13 15.59
CA SER A 97 6.76 6.36 15.17
C SER A 97 6.44 5.59 13.90
N ASP A 98 7.46 5.09 13.21
CA ASP A 98 7.26 4.21 12.05
C ASP A 98 6.45 2.95 12.39
N LYS A 99 6.48 2.47 13.65
CA LYS A 99 5.63 1.35 14.10
C LYS A 99 4.15 1.70 13.98
N ASN A 100 3.75 2.93 14.34
CA ASN A 100 2.37 3.39 14.16
C ASN A 100 1.97 3.39 12.69
N CYS A 101 2.82 3.93 11.81
CA CYS A 101 2.57 3.93 10.36
C CYS A 101 2.42 2.50 9.84
N LEU A 102 3.37 1.63 10.16
CA LEU A 102 3.42 0.24 9.71
C LEU A 102 2.24 -0.61 10.22
N SER A 103 1.51 -0.19 11.26
CA SER A 103 0.31 -0.90 11.71
C SER A 103 -0.84 -0.88 10.69
N CYS A 104 -0.83 0.07 9.75
CA CYS A 104 -1.74 0.13 8.59
C CYS A 104 -1.00 -0.09 7.26
N HIS A 105 0.27 0.31 7.20
CA HIS A 105 1.12 0.36 6.01
C HIS A 105 2.04 -0.88 5.88
N TYR A 106 1.45 -2.06 6.09
CA TYR A 106 2.12 -3.37 6.00
C TYR A 106 1.68 -4.17 4.76
N GLY A 107 2.23 -5.38 4.59
CA GLY A 107 2.07 -6.21 3.39
C GLY A 107 2.78 -5.57 2.19
N ASN A 108 2.39 -5.91 0.96
CA ASN A 108 2.94 -5.27 -0.25
C ASN A 108 2.40 -3.83 -0.47
N ARG A 109 2.58 -2.95 0.51
CA ARG A 109 2.13 -1.55 0.53
C ARG A 109 3.29 -0.61 0.85
N VAL A 110 3.09 0.69 0.57
CA VAL A 110 4.03 1.75 0.99
C VAL A 110 4.29 1.62 2.49
N GLY A 111 5.55 1.72 2.90
CA GLY A 111 6.00 1.55 4.29
C GLY A 111 6.74 0.23 4.48
N ALA A 112 6.15 -0.88 4.03
CA ALA A 112 6.84 -2.16 3.99
C ALA A 112 8.07 -2.09 3.06
N ASP A 113 7.92 -1.45 1.88
CA ASP A 113 9.04 -1.23 0.96
C ASP A 113 10.12 -0.31 1.53
N TYR A 114 9.75 0.74 2.26
CA TYR A 114 10.69 1.61 3.00
C TYR A 114 11.62 0.80 3.90
N TYR A 115 11.06 -0.22 4.56
CA TYR A 115 11.77 -1.15 5.43
C TYR A 115 12.35 -2.38 4.72
N GLY A 116 12.30 -2.46 3.40
CA GLY A 116 12.87 -3.58 2.66
C GLY A 116 12.02 -4.85 2.68
N ARG A 117 10.72 -4.79 2.97
CA ARG A 117 9.89 -5.99 3.20
C ARG A 117 9.02 -6.30 1.98
N PHE A 118 9.10 -7.54 1.49
CA PHE A 118 8.20 -8.08 0.48
C PHE A 118 7.49 -9.30 1.03
N GLU A 119 6.17 -9.24 1.18
CA GLU A 119 5.37 -10.30 1.78
C GLU A 119 5.48 -11.61 0.99
N HIS A 120 5.70 -12.73 1.70
CA HIS A 120 5.78 -14.07 1.12
C HIS A 120 4.50 -14.48 0.40
N ASP A 121 4.60 -15.54 -0.40
CA ASP A 121 3.44 -16.17 -1.02
C ASP A 121 2.48 -16.77 0.01
N PHE A 122 1.20 -16.88 -0.38
CA PHE A 122 0.13 -17.30 0.54
C PHE A 122 0.12 -18.80 0.78
N ASN A 123 0.64 -19.61 -0.13
CA ASN A 123 0.78 -21.04 0.15
C ASN A 123 2.01 -21.23 1.07
N ASN A 124 1.82 -21.93 2.19
CA ASN A 124 2.85 -22.16 3.20
C ASN A 124 4.10 -22.88 2.65
N GLU A 125 3.93 -23.75 1.65
CA GLU A 125 5.00 -24.49 0.94
C GLU A 125 5.88 -23.61 0.05
N TYR A 126 5.64 -22.31 0.00
CA TYR A 126 6.46 -21.35 -0.74
C TYR A 126 7.05 -20.26 0.17
N ARG A 127 6.97 -20.44 1.50
CA ARG A 127 7.44 -19.48 2.50
C ARG A 127 8.79 -19.87 3.08
N THR A 128 9.85 -19.75 2.29
CA THR A 128 11.22 -20.06 2.73
C THR A 128 11.86 -18.92 3.56
N PRO A 129 12.80 -19.21 4.48
CA PRO A 129 13.30 -20.54 4.86
C PRO A 129 12.33 -21.30 5.77
N TYR A 130 12.22 -22.62 5.57
CA TYR A 130 11.53 -23.49 6.52
C TYR A 130 12.38 -23.62 7.78
N LYS A 131 11.77 -23.40 8.94
CA LYS A 131 12.42 -23.61 10.24
C LYS A 131 11.64 -24.65 11.03
N THR A 132 12.37 -25.53 11.69
CA THR A 132 11.82 -26.65 12.46
C THR A 132 11.55 -26.28 13.93
N ASP A 133 12.07 -25.14 14.39
CA ASP A 133 12.29 -24.86 15.81
C ASP A 133 11.54 -23.64 16.39
N ASP A 134 10.83 -22.84 15.57
CA ASP A 134 9.83 -21.85 16.05
C ASP A 134 9.03 -21.31 14.85
N PRO A 135 7.69 -21.22 14.87
CA PRO A 135 6.97 -20.42 13.88
C PRO A 135 7.56 -19.02 13.81
N GLN A 136 8.04 -18.63 12.62
CA GLN A 136 8.56 -17.28 12.43
C GLN A 136 7.53 -16.26 12.90
N PRO A 137 7.92 -15.24 13.67
CA PRO A 137 6.97 -14.23 14.10
C PRO A 137 6.34 -13.59 12.87
N ARG A 138 5.01 -13.63 12.79
CA ARG A 138 4.19 -12.98 11.75
C ARG A 138 3.53 -11.71 12.30
N PRO A 139 4.30 -10.67 12.68
CA PRO A 139 3.75 -9.49 13.35
C PRO A 139 2.68 -8.77 12.52
N TYR A 140 2.72 -8.92 11.19
CA TYR A 140 1.78 -8.31 10.25
C TYR A 140 0.87 -9.33 9.55
N GLY A 141 0.74 -10.52 10.11
CA GLY A 141 -0.06 -11.60 9.55
C GLY A 141 0.72 -12.54 8.65
N LEU A 142 1.59 -12.06 7.77
CA LEU A 142 2.49 -12.90 6.95
C LEU A 142 3.96 -12.62 7.20
N GLU A 143 4.79 -13.63 6.93
CA GLU A 143 6.23 -13.49 6.76
C GLU A 143 6.56 -12.67 5.51
N PHE A 144 7.81 -12.21 5.42
CA PHE A 144 8.29 -11.42 4.31
C PHE A 144 9.75 -11.72 3.99
N HIS A 145 10.10 -11.59 2.72
CA HIS A 145 11.48 -11.52 2.28
C HIS A 145 12.06 -10.16 2.69
N GLN A 146 13.20 -10.20 3.36
CA GLN A 146 13.97 -9.01 3.68
C GLN A 146 14.86 -8.64 2.48
N LEU A 147 14.33 -7.78 1.62
CA LEU A 147 15.03 -7.12 0.53
C LEU A 147 15.78 -5.88 1.04
N GLN A 148 16.38 -5.15 0.11
CA GLN A 148 17.11 -3.90 0.38
C GLN A 148 16.16 -2.77 0.84
N PRO A 149 16.31 -2.24 2.07
CA PRO A 149 15.58 -1.07 2.54
C PRO A 149 15.97 0.22 1.80
N ASP A 150 15.13 1.25 1.90
CA ASP A 150 15.42 2.59 1.40
C ASP A 150 16.67 3.18 2.06
N ILE A 151 17.48 3.92 1.31
CA ILE A 151 18.68 4.58 1.84
C ILE A 151 18.34 5.58 2.96
N HIS A 152 17.20 6.27 2.89
CA HIS A 152 16.77 7.21 3.93
C HIS A 152 16.46 6.47 5.24
N GLN A 153 15.79 5.31 5.14
CA GLN A 153 15.54 4.42 6.26
C GLN A 153 16.85 3.97 6.90
N LYS A 154 17.81 3.50 6.09
CA LYS A 154 19.14 3.07 6.56
C LYS A 154 19.93 4.20 7.23
N ARG A 155 19.68 5.45 6.83
CA ARG A 155 20.29 6.62 7.46
C ARG A 155 19.59 7.05 8.76
N GLY A 156 18.40 6.52 9.03
CA GLY A 156 17.66 6.72 10.28
C GLY A 156 16.52 7.73 10.18
N LEU A 157 16.10 8.11 8.97
CA LEU A 157 14.93 8.97 8.77
C LEU A 157 13.64 8.18 9.04
N LEU A 158 12.70 8.84 9.70
CA LEU A 158 11.35 8.34 9.94
C LEU A 158 10.41 8.68 8.77
N CYS A 159 9.27 8.01 8.70
CA CYS A 159 8.19 8.34 7.77
C CYS A 159 7.79 9.83 7.88
N ILE A 160 7.69 10.35 9.11
CA ILE A 160 7.28 11.74 9.36
C ILE A 160 8.33 12.81 9.03
N ASP A 161 9.59 12.41 8.78
CA ASP A 161 10.60 13.36 8.29
C ASP A 161 10.29 13.81 6.85
N CYS A 162 9.63 12.95 6.07
CA CYS A 162 9.12 13.28 4.74
C CYS A 162 7.62 13.61 4.75
N HIS A 163 6.84 12.89 5.58
CA HIS A 163 5.39 13.01 5.70
C HIS A 163 4.99 13.77 6.97
N SER A 164 5.20 15.09 6.98
CA SER A 164 4.86 15.91 8.15
C SER A 164 3.38 15.82 8.53
N GLY A 165 3.06 16.05 9.80
CA GLY A 165 1.67 16.12 10.26
C GLY A 165 0.84 17.16 9.51
N SER A 166 1.42 18.31 9.17
CA SER A 166 0.77 19.34 8.34
C SER A 166 0.45 18.87 6.92
N SER A 167 1.19 17.89 6.39
CA SER A 167 0.93 17.27 5.09
C SER A 167 -0.11 16.14 5.21
N LEU A 168 0.05 15.23 6.17
CA LEU A 168 -0.84 14.09 6.35
C LEU A 168 -2.26 14.49 6.77
N MET A 169 -2.37 15.56 7.56
CA MET A 169 -3.64 16.05 8.12
C MET A 169 -4.25 17.19 7.30
N ALA A 170 -3.64 17.57 6.17
CA ALA A 170 -4.14 18.62 5.28
C ALA A 170 -5.48 18.23 4.64
N VAL A 171 -6.32 19.24 4.41
CA VAL A 171 -7.64 19.08 3.79
C VAL A 171 -7.50 18.81 2.30
N GLY A 172 -8.18 17.76 1.80
CA GLY A 172 -8.31 17.48 0.37
C GLY A 172 -6.99 17.54 -0.39
N ASP A 173 -6.97 18.32 -1.46
CA ASP A 173 -5.82 18.49 -2.37
C ASP A 173 -4.78 19.50 -1.87
N GLN A 174 -4.97 20.11 -0.70
CA GLN A 174 -3.99 21.03 -0.09
C GLN A 174 -2.78 20.29 0.51
N GLN A 175 -2.78 18.96 0.45
CA GLN A 175 -1.66 18.13 0.88
C GLN A 175 -0.38 18.47 0.10
N LYS A 176 0.54 19.18 0.76
CA LYS A 176 1.89 19.39 0.23
C LYS A 176 2.67 18.08 0.30
N ILE A 177 2.86 17.45 -0.86
CA ILE A 177 3.64 16.21 -0.98
C ILE A 177 5.11 16.57 -1.08
N THR A 178 5.91 16.13 -0.10
CA THR A 178 7.37 16.23 -0.16
C THR A 178 7.90 15.35 -1.29
N THR A 179 8.72 15.95 -2.15
CA THR A 179 9.34 15.32 -3.31
C THR A 179 10.86 15.24 -3.14
N CYS A 180 11.52 14.43 -3.97
CA CYS A 180 12.98 14.32 -3.98
C CYS A 180 13.64 15.70 -4.21
N ALA A 181 13.02 16.55 -5.04
CA ALA A 181 13.56 17.85 -5.39
C ALA A 181 13.59 18.82 -4.21
N ASP A 182 12.64 18.71 -3.27
CA ASP A 182 12.56 19.58 -2.10
C ASP A 182 13.83 19.49 -1.23
N CYS A 183 14.50 18.33 -1.19
CA CYS A 183 15.70 18.12 -0.38
C CYS A 183 16.99 17.98 -1.19
N HIS A 184 16.91 17.60 -2.48
CA HIS A 184 18.12 17.31 -3.27
C HIS A 184 18.41 18.34 -4.35
N TRP A 185 17.45 19.20 -4.72
CA TRP A 185 17.66 20.18 -5.78
C TRP A 185 18.09 21.54 -5.21
N LYS A 186 19.38 21.86 -5.38
CA LYS A 186 19.99 23.12 -4.92
C LYS A 186 19.18 24.36 -5.31
N THR A 187 18.74 24.45 -6.57
CA THR A 187 17.98 25.60 -7.07
C THR A 187 16.66 25.81 -6.32
N LEU A 188 16.02 24.74 -5.85
CA LEU A 188 14.80 24.85 -5.07
C LEU A 188 15.11 25.23 -3.62
N LEU A 189 16.11 24.59 -3.02
CA LEU A 189 16.57 24.89 -1.66
C LEU A 189 17.06 26.34 -1.50
N ASP A 190 17.76 26.90 -2.50
CA ASP A 190 18.19 28.29 -2.51
C ASP A 190 17.02 29.28 -2.54
N LYS A 191 15.86 28.88 -3.07
CA LYS A 191 14.65 29.72 -3.13
C LYS A 191 13.79 29.58 -1.88
N THR A 192 13.61 28.36 -1.40
CA THR A 192 12.74 28.08 -0.27
C THR A 192 13.23 26.83 0.43
N LEU A 193 13.63 26.98 1.70
CA LEU A 193 14.02 25.86 2.55
C LEU A 193 12.77 25.15 3.09
N PRO A 194 12.62 23.83 2.90
CA PRO A 194 11.59 23.06 3.58
C PRO A 194 11.77 23.10 5.10
N PRO A 195 10.70 22.78 5.87
CA PRO A 195 10.82 22.63 7.31
C PRO A 195 11.97 21.67 7.68
N ARG A 196 12.67 21.97 8.77
CA ARG A 196 13.79 21.17 9.29
C ARG A 196 15.03 21.13 8.40
N ILE A 197 15.11 21.93 7.33
CA ILE A 197 16.33 22.08 6.54
C ILE A 197 16.93 23.45 6.78
N THR A 198 18.22 23.50 7.07
CA THR A 198 18.97 24.76 7.19
C THR A 198 20.14 24.80 6.20
N LYS A 199 20.45 26.00 5.72
CA LYS A 199 21.65 26.28 4.94
C LYS A 199 22.75 26.74 5.89
N LYS A 200 23.94 26.12 5.78
CA LYS A 200 25.18 26.57 6.40
C LYS A 200 26.24 26.74 5.32
N ASP A 201 27.39 27.31 5.65
CA ASP A 201 28.44 27.67 4.66
C ASP A 201 28.84 26.50 3.74
N ASN A 202 28.81 25.27 4.27
CA ASN A 202 29.22 24.05 3.55
C ASN A 202 28.07 23.17 3.02
N GLY A 203 26.84 23.68 2.94
CA GLY A 203 25.72 22.95 2.31
C GLY A 203 24.38 23.06 3.04
N TYR A 204 23.51 22.06 2.82
CA TYR A 204 22.18 22.00 3.42
C TYR A 204 22.08 20.81 4.36
N PHE A 205 21.45 21.02 5.50
CA PHE A 205 21.38 20.05 6.58
C PHE A 205 19.95 19.82 7.00
N LEU A 206 19.51 18.56 6.99
CA LEU A 206 18.21 18.13 7.52
C LEU A 206 18.35 17.72 8.98
N PHE A 207 17.46 18.24 9.83
CA PHE A 207 17.31 17.85 11.23
C PHE A 207 16.15 16.87 11.34
N SER A 208 16.46 15.58 11.47
CA SER A 208 15.43 14.55 11.63
C SER A 208 14.68 14.71 12.96
N ASP A 209 13.49 14.12 13.03
CA ASP A 209 12.66 14.08 14.24
C ASP A 209 13.41 13.47 15.43
N ARG A 210 14.30 12.50 15.16
CA ARG A 210 15.15 11.83 16.16
C ARG A 210 16.37 12.67 16.59
N GLY A 211 16.46 13.94 16.17
CA GLY A 211 17.57 14.84 16.50
C GLY A 211 18.87 14.57 15.73
N LYS A 212 18.88 13.61 14.79
CA LYS A 212 20.05 13.37 13.93
C LYS A 212 20.12 14.41 12.81
N ILE A 213 21.33 14.91 12.56
CA ILE A 213 21.61 15.88 11.50
C ILE A 213 22.16 15.14 10.28
N HIS A 214 21.61 15.43 9.10
CA HIS A 214 21.99 14.84 7.83
C HIS A 214 22.47 15.90 6.85
N ASN A 215 23.69 15.76 6.34
CA ASN A 215 24.11 16.54 5.17
C ASN A 215 23.36 16.03 3.92
N LEU A 216 22.69 16.93 3.21
CA LEU A 216 21.87 16.59 2.05
C LEU A 216 22.73 16.42 0.79
N PRO A 217 22.73 15.23 0.16
CA PRO A 217 23.42 15.06 -1.12
C PRO A 217 22.66 15.81 -2.20
N LEU A 218 23.34 16.71 -2.91
CA LEU A 218 22.75 17.48 -3.99
C LEU A 218 22.91 16.76 -5.34
N LEU A 219 21.97 17.03 -6.25
CA LEU A 219 22.04 16.56 -7.63
C LEU A 219 23.31 17.11 -8.30
N HIS A 220 24.17 16.22 -8.79
CA HIS A 220 25.44 16.58 -9.44
C HIS A 220 25.66 15.84 -10.77
N ASN A 221 25.13 14.62 -10.93
CA ASN A 221 25.27 13.86 -12.17
C ASN A 221 24.55 14.56 -13.34
N GLN A 222 25.18 14.58 -14.51
CA GLN A 222 24.66 15.18 -15.75
C GLN A 222 23.27 14.64 -16.14
N ALA A 223 22.97 13.37 -15.82
CA ALA A 223 21.68 12.74 -16.08
C ALA A 223 20.50 13.43 -15.37
N HIS A 224 20.75 14.14 -14.25
CA HIS A 224 19.73 14.94 -13.56
C HIS A 224 19.37 16.23 -14.30
N PHE A 225 20.21 16.66 -15.25
CA PHE A 225 20.07 17.97 -15.90
C PHE A 225 19.82 17.86 -17.41
N GLN A 226 20.33 16.81 -18.07
CA GLN A 226 20.27 16.66 -19.53
C GLN A 226 18.88 16.39 -20.14
N LYS A 227 17.83 16.20 -19.34
CA LYS A 227 16.47 15.89 -19.84
C LYS A 227 15.33 16.56 -19.08
N HIS A 228 15.60 17.65 -18.37
CA HIS A 228 14.62 18.34 -17.53
C HIS A 228 14.35 19.77 -17.99
N ASP A 229 14.04 19.96 -19.27
CA ASP A 229 13.23 21.11 -19.66
C ASP A 229 11.79 20.82 -19.24
N ARG A 230 11.31 21.48 -18.19
CA ARG A 230 9.94 21.31 -17.69
C ARG A 230 8.89 21.77 -18.72
N THR A 231 9.31 22.47 -19.78
CA THR A 231 8.42 22.99 -20.84
C THR A 231 8.32 22.07 -22.06
N LYS A 232 9.12 21.00 -22.16
CA LYS A 232 9.08 20.04 -23.27
C LYS A 232 8.91 18.62 -22.75
N LEU A 233 7.86 17.93 -23.20
CA LEU A 233 7.57 16.54 -22.83
C LEU A 233 8.83 15.65 -22.81
N LYS A 234 9.27 15.21 -21.60
CA LYS A 234 9.93 13.92 -21.26
C LYS A 234 10.75 13.99 -19.93
N ALA A 235 10.21 14.57 -18.86
CA ALA A 235 10.82 14.43 -17.54
C ALA A 235 10.85 12.95 -17.10
N ILE A 236 11.95 12.48 -16.50
CA ILE A 236 12.09 11.13 -15.93
C ILE A 236 12.05 11.25 -14.41
N SER A 237 11.19 10.48 -13.73
CA SER A 237 11.14 10.50 -12.26
C SER A 237 12.36 9.81 -11.65
N CYS A 238 12.82 10.28 -10.49
CA CYS A 238 14.06 9.78 -9.88
C CYS A 238 14.03 8.26 -9.64
N GLN A 239 12.87 7.71 -9.27
CA GLN A 239 12.71 6.28 -9.00
C GLN A 239 12.88 5.40 -10.24
N VAL A 240 12.76 5.93 -11.46
CA VAL A 240 13.07 5.18 -12.68
C VAL A 240 14.51 4.65 -12.65
N CYS A 241 15.43 5.45 -12.11
CA CYS A 241 16.84 5.10 -11.95
C CYS A 241 17.15 4.55 -10.56
N HIS A 242 16.59 5.16 -9.51
CA HIS A 242 17.02 4.95 -8.12
C HIS A 242 16.26 3.87 -7.35
N ALA A 243 15.08 3.45 -7.81
CA ALA A 243 14.37 2.36 -7.15
C ALA A 243 15.20 1.08 -7.25
N GLN A 244 15.45 0.44 -6.11
CA GLN A 244 16.14 -0.85 -6.08
C GLN A 244 15.21 -1.99 -6.52
N TRP A 245 13.94 -1.92 -6.11
CA TRP A 245 12.90 -2.90 -6.42
C TRP A 245 11.50 -2.27 -6.23
N SER A 246 10.43 -2.91 -6.71
CA SER A 246 9.05 -2.44 -6.51
C SER A 246 8.08 -3.61 -6.53
N PHE A 247 6.94 -3.49 -5.84
CA PHE A 247 5.92 -4.53 -5.83
C PHE A 247 5.21 -4.67 -7.17
N ASN A 248 5.31 -5.85 -7.78
CA ASN A 248 4.52 -6.26 -8.92
C ASN A 248 3.53 -7.34 -8.49
N ASP A 249 2.36 -6.91 -8.03
CA ASP A 249 1.26 -7.80 -7.65
C ASP A 249 0.28 -7.88 -8.83
N PHE A 250 0.55 -8.80 -9.78
CA PHE A 250 -0.25 -8.96 -10.99
C PHE A 250 -1.46 -9.86 -10.76
N GLY A 251 -2.59 -9.46 -11.35
CA GLY A 251 -3.87 -10.13 -11.30
C GLY A 251 -4.29 -10.47 -9.88
N LYS A 252 -4.82 -9.48 -9.14
CA LYS A 252 -5.32 -9.69 -7.79
C LYS A 252 -6.70 -10.33 -7.87
N HIS A 253 -6.76 -11.62 -7.58
CA HIS A 253 -8.00 -12.38 -7.57
C HIS A 253 -8.64 -12.28 -6.20
N PHE A 254 -9.90 -11.90 -6.15
CA PHE A 254 -10.71 -11.96 -4.94
C PHE A 254 -11.96 -12.78 -5.23
N LEU A 255 -12.17 -13.80 -4.41
CA LEU A 255 -13.32 -14.69 -4.49
C LEU A 255 -14.14 -14.51 -3.23
N ARG A 256 -15.42 -14.15 -3.38
CA ARG A 256 -16.40 -14.32 -2.32
C ARG A 256 -16.95 -15.75 -2.41
N SER A 257 -16.90 -16.52 -1.33
CA SER A 257 -17.59 -17.80 -1.22
C SER A 257 -18.54 -17.75 -0.05
N ASP A 258 -19.81 -18.04 -0.29
CA ASP A 258 -20.84 -18.14 0.76
C ASP A 258 -21.00 -19.60 1.26
N THR A 259 -20.24 -20.53 0.67
CA THR A 259 -20.18 -21.96 1.00
C THR A 259 -19.51 -22.25 2.36
N ASP A 260 -19.84 -23.40 2.94
CA ASP A 260 -19.18 -24.04 4.09
C ASP A 260 -18.02 -24.99 3.69
N GLU A 261 -17.69 -25.06 2.40
CA GLU A 261 -16.55 -25.84 1.89
C GLU A 261 -15.19 -25.15 2.12
N PHE A 262 -14.46 -25.55 3.17
CA PHE A 262 -13.18 -24.95 3.55
C PHE A 262 -11.93 -25.74 3.13
N GLU A 263 -12.07 -27.04 2.82
CA GLU A 263 -10.95 -27.95 2.51
C GLU A 263 -10.01 -27.41 1.40
N PRO A 264 -10.52 -26.81 0.29
CA PRO A 264 -9.66 -26.27 -0.77
C PRO A 264 -8.67 -25.19 -0.30
N TRP A 265 -8.88 -24.59 0.88
CA TRP A 265 -8.12 -23.48 1.41
C TRP A 265 -7.12 -23.86 2.52
N ILE A 266 -6.94 -25.15 2.82
CA ILE A 266 -6.09 -25.63 3.92
C ILE A 266 -4.63 -25.18 3.82
N TYR A 267 -4.10 -25.00 2.60
CA TYR A 267 -2.74 -24.49 2.38
C TYR A 267 -2.67 -22.96 2.25
N LEU A 268 -3.82 -22.27 2.30
CA LEU A 268 -3.99 -20.84 2.05
C LEU A 268 -4.67 -20.11 3.24
N THR A 269 -4.63 -20.72 4.43
CA THR A 269 -5.28 -20.18 5.64
C THR A 269 -4.87 -18.74 5.94
N ASN A 270 -3.60 -18.43 5.71
CA ASN A 270 -3.06 -17.10 5.94
C ASN A 270 -2.87 -16.31 4.64
N GLN A 271 -3.78 -15.37 4.44
CA GLN A 271 -3.89 -14.50 3.27
C GLN A 271 -4.08 -13.03 3.69
N GLY A 272 -3.44 -12.66 4.81
CA GLY A 272 -3.36 -11.30 5.31
C GLY A 272 -4.67 -10.79 5.87
N SER A 273 -5.50 -11.66 6.47
CA SER A 273 -6.69 -11.26 7.22
C SER A 273 -6.85 -12.20 8.39
N SER A 274 -6.79 -11.66 9.61
CA SER A 274 -6.85 -12.48 10.83
C SER A 274 -8.20 -13.17 11.01
N GLU A 275 -9.27 -12.58 10.49
CA GLU A 275 -10.61 -13.17 10.51
C GLU A 275 -10.68 -14.41 9.63
N ILE A 276 -10.16 -14.33 8.39
CA ILE A 276 -10.13 -15.51 7.53
C ILE A 276 -9.15 -16.56 8.04
N GLU A 277 -7.98 -16.15 8.53
CA GLU A 277 -7.03 -17.08 9.14
C GLU A 277 -7.67 -17.83 10.32
N LYS A 278 -8.43 -17.13 11.16
CA LYS A 278 -9.17 -17.76 12.27
C LYS A 278 -10.19 -18.78 11.76
N ILE A 279 -11.03 -18.40 10.80
CA ILE A 279 -12.11 -19.26 10.30
C ILE A 279 -11.52 -20.50 9.60
N LEU A 280 -10.58 -20.30 8.68
CA LEU A 280 -9.95 -21.41 7.97
C LEU A 280 -9.19 -22.34 8.90
N THR A 281 -8.37 -21.82 9.81
CA THR A 281 -7.62 -22.67 10.75
C THR A 281 -8.55 -23.44 11.69
N ASN A 282 -9.70 -22.86 12.06
CA ASN A 282 -10.70 -23.54 12.87
C ASN A 282 -11.39 -24.67 12.09
N ASN A 283 -11.88 -24.38 10.89
CA ASN A 283 -12.70 -25.31 10.12
C ASN A 283 -11.88 -26.38 9.39
N THR A 284 -10.55 -26.23 9.32
CA THR A 284 -9.64 -27.30 8.91
C THR A 284 -9.24 -28.25 10.05
N ASP A 285 -9.68 -27.98 11.28
CA ASP A 285 -9.50 -28.83 12.46
C ASP A 285 -10.81 -29.58 12.73
N PHE A 286 -10.87 -30.84 12.29
CA PHE A 286 -12.09 -31.68 12.33
C PHE A 286 -12.60 -31.98 13.74
N ASP A 287 -11.82 -31.66 14.79
CA ASP A 287 -12.21 -31.84 16.19
C ASP A 287 -12.99 -30.62 16.75
N ARG A 288 -13.22 -29.57 15.94
CA ARG A 288 -13.87 -28.33 16.39
C ARG A 288 -15.23 -28.14 15.76
N ASP A 289 -16.10 -27.44 16.49
CA ASP A 289 -17.33 -26.90 15.93
C ASP A 289 -17.00 -25.92 14.80
N GLU A 290 -17.71 -26.09 13.69
CA GLU A 290 -17.54 -25.27 12.50
C GLU A 290 -17.97 -23.81 12.77
N LEU A 291 -17.13 -22.88 12.32
CA LEU A 291 -17.47 -21.46 12.30
C LEU A 291 -18.15 -21.11 10.98
N PRO A 292 -19.20 -20.26 11.00
CA PRO A 292 -19.90 -19.88 9.78
C PRO A 292 -18.97 -19.13 8.80
N PRO A 293 -19.19 -19.25 7.48
CA PRO A 293 -18.47 -18.49 6.46
C PRO A 293 -18.93 -17.03 6.48
N ALA A 294 -18.51 -16.27 7.48
CA ALA A 294 -18.94 -14.88 7.68
C ALA A 294 -17.76 -13.93 7.91
N MET A 295 -17.90 -12.70 7.41
CA MET A 295 -16.94 -11.62 7.65
C MET A 295 -17.62 -10.35 8.16
N THR A 296 -16.91 -9.65 9.05
CA THR A 296 -17.38 -8.37 9.59
C THR A 296 -17.26 -7.26 8.55
N ASP A 297 -18.34 -6.53 8.31
CA ASP A 297 -18.33 -5.21 7.67
C ASP A 297 -17.55 -4.22 8.55
N LYS A 298 -16.45 -3.66 8.02
CA LYS A 298 -15.53 -2.80 8.79
C LYS A 298 -16.06 -1.39 9.01
N ILE A 299 -17.22 -1.02 8.43
CA ILE A 299 -17.90 0.25 8.66
C ILE A 299 -19.00 0.08 9.71
N THR A 300 -19.83 -0.96 9.63
CA THR A 300 -20.99 -1.15 10.53
C THR A 300 -20.70 -2.06 11.71
N GLY A 301 -19.66 -2.88 11.65
CA GLY A 301 -19.35 -3.91 12.65
C GLY A 301 -20.27 -5.14 12.59
N ARG A 302 -21.19 -5.21 11.62
CA ARG A 302 -22.10 -6.36 11.47
C ARG A 302 -21.40 -7.51 10.74
N GLN A 303 -21.69 -8.73 11.17
CA GLN A 303 -21.30 -9.94 10.44
C GLN A 303 -22.20 -10.14 9.23
N GLN A 304 -21.63 -10.59 8.12
CA GLN A 304 -22.35 -10.91 6.89
C GLN A 304 -21.79 -12.19 6.28
N THR A 305 -22.66 -13.01 5.70
CA THR A 305 -22.31 -14.25 5.00
C THR A 305 -21.33 -13.99 3.85
N GLY A 306 -20.41 -14.91 3.65
CA GLY A 306 -19.38 -14.90 2.63
C GLY A 306 -17.98 -14.65 3.19
N LEU A 307 -17.01 -15.46 2.75
CA LEU A 307 -15.60 -15.22 2.96
C LEU A 307 -14.95 -14.64 1.70
N TRP A 308 -14.14 -13.60 1.88
CA TRP A 308 -13.37 -12.99 0.80
C TRP A 308 -11.95 -13.55 0.70
N TYR A 309 -11.78 -14.63 -0.04
CA TYR A 309 -10.46 -15.17 -0.39
C TYR A 309 -9.70 -14.24 -1.34
N ARG A 310 -8.38 -14.35 -1.32
CA ARG A 310 -7.46 -13.54 -2.12
C ARG A 310 -6.35 -14.40 -2.68
N GLY A 311 -6.06 -14.23 -3.96
CA GLY A 311 -4.91 -14.81 -4.65
C GLY A 311 -4.28 -13.80 -5.61
N TYR A 312 -3.20 -14.24 -6.26
CA TYR A 312 -2.52 -13.47 -7.29
C TYR A 312 -2.14 -14.36 -8.45
N THR A 313 -2.16 -13.81 -9.66
CA THR A 313 -1.59 -14.49 -10.83
C THR A 313 -0.08 -14.61 -10.70
N MET A 314 0.56 -13.51 -10.30
CA MET A 314 2.01 -13.50 -10.09
C MET A 314 2.41 -12.35 -9.15
N ARG A 315 3.33 -12.64 -8.25
CA ARG A 315 3.96 -11.64 -7.38
C ARG A 315 5.46 -11.62 -7.59
N ARG A 316 6.02 -10.45 -7.87
CA ARG A 316 7.48 -10.25 -8.03
C ARG A 316 7.90 -8.89 -7.49
N TRP A 317 9.17 -8.73 -7.11
CA TRP A 317 9.76 -7.42 -6.81
C TRP A 317 10.56 -6.81 -7.97
N ARG A 318 10.67 -7.56 -9.08
CA ARG A 318 11.33 -7.16 -10.33
C ARG A 318 10.63 -7.77 -11.56
N PRO A 319 10.78 -7.15 -12.76
CA PRO A 319 11.46 -5.89 -13.05
C PRO A 319 10.69 -4.68 -12.49
N ILE A 320 11.35 -3.53 -12.33
CA ILE A 320 10.64 -2.29 -11.98
C ILE A 320 9.86 -1.83 -13.22
N LEU A 321 8.53 -1.80 -13.12
CA LEU A 321 7.66 -1.43 -14.22
C LEU A 321 7.70 0.07 -14.45
N LEU A 322 7.80 0.47 -15.72
CA LEU A 322 7.77 1.85 -16.15
C LEU A 322 6.47 2.17 -16.90
N GLY A 323 6.05 3.43 -16.83
CA GLY A 323 4.90 3.97 -17.55
C GLY A 323 4.91 5.50 -17.55
N ARG A 324 3.89 6.09 -18.17
CA ARG A 324 3.73 7.55 -18.23
C ARG A 324 2.79 8.04 -17.13
N GLY A 325 3.20 9.08 -16.41
CA GLY A 325 2.34 9.83 -15.48
C GLY A 325 1.40 10.79 -16.22
N LYS A 326 0.53 11.49 -15.47
CA LYS A 326 -0.47 12.43 -16.03
C LYS A 326 0.11 13.50 -16.97
N ASN A 327 1.37 13.89 -16.77
CA ASN A 327 2.02 14.96 -17.53
C ASN A 327 3.04 14.42 -18.55
N GLY A 328 2.95 13.13 -18.93
CA GLY A 328 3.91 12.48 -19.84
C GLY A 328 5.27 12.14 -19.21
N THR A 329 5.47 12.44 -17.92
CA THR A 329 6.68 12.06 -17.17
C THR A 329 6.85 10.55 -17.15
N LEU A 330 8.03 10.05 -17.54
CA LEU A 330 8.37 8.64 -17.38
C LEU A 330 8.53 8.34 -15.88
N THR A 331 7.78 7.38 -15.37
CA THR A 331 7.76 7.05 -13.95
C THR A 331 7.64 5.56 -13.73
N THR A 332 7.94 5.14 -12.50
CA THR A 332 7.60 3.81 -12.00
C THR A 332 6.09 3.68 -11.83
N VAL A 333 5.54 2.51 -12.15
CA VAL A 333 4.11 2.20 -12.04
C VAL A 333 3.89 0.87 -11.32
N ARG A 334 2.71 0.69 -10.72
CA ARG A 334 2.25 -0.58 -10.18
C ARG A 334 0.89 -0.96 -10.75
N PRO A 335 0.57 -2.25 -10.94
CA PRO A 335 -0.77 -2.72 -11.33
C PRO A 335 -1.77 -2.57 -10.16
N VAL A 336 -1.98 -1.34 -9.69
CA VAL A 336 -2.76 -1.07 -8.47
C VAL A 336 -4.22 -1.48 -8.63
N LEU A 337 -4.82 -1.30 -9.81
CA LEU A 337 -6.22 -1.64 -10.10
C LEU A 337 -6.38 -2.90 -10.97
N ASP A 338 -5.38 -3.76 -11.01
CA ASP A 338 -5.45 -5.06 -11.69
C ASP A 338 -6.14 -6.08 -10.77
N TYR A 339 -7.49 -6.08 -10.79
CA TYR A 339 -8.35 -6.92 -9.96
C TYR A 339 -9.25 -7.80 -10.80
N PHE A 340 -9.60 -8.95 -10.23
CA PHE A 340 -10.57 -9.91 -10.74
C PHE A 340 -11.48 -10.29 -9.57
N LEU A 341 -12.79 -10.22 -9.76
CA LEU A 341 -13.79 -10.58 -8.76
C LEU A 341 -14.52 -11.84 -9.20
N SER A 342 -14.65 -12.79 -8.28
CA SER A 342 -15.48 -13.97 -8.44
C SER A 342 -16.43 -14.09 -7.24
N TRP A 343 -17.57 -14.77 -7.43
CA TRP A 343 -18.53 -15.05 -6.37
C TRP A 343 -19.19 -16.41 -6.60
N ILE A 344 -19.17 -17.23 -5.56
CA ILE A 344 -19.92 -18.48 -5.41
C ILE A 344 -20.86 -18.29 -4.23
N ASP A 345 -22.15 -18.60 -4.41
CA ASP A 345 -23.15 -18.45 -3.36
C ASP A 345 -23.30 -19.72 -2.49
N GLU A 346 -24.35 -19.74 -1.65
CA GLU A 346 -24.60 -20.83 -0.71
C GLU A 346 -25.09 -22.12 -1.39
N GLU A 347 -25.66 -22.02 -2.60
CA GLU A 347 -26.03 -23.17 -3.44
C GLU A 347 -24.89 -23.67 -4.34
N GLU A 348 -23.65 -23.22 -4.10
CA GLU A 348 -22.46 -23.52 -4.92
C GLU A 348 -22.53 -23.03 -6.37
N GLU A 349 -23.46 -22.12 -6.68
CA GLU A 349 -23.62 -21.57 -8.02
C GLU A 349 -22.64 -20.41 -8.26
N VAL A 350 -21.94 -20.48 -9.39
CA VAL A 350 -21.01 -19.41 -9.79
C VAL A 350 -21.81 -18.21 -10.30
N ARG A 351 -21.98 -17.21 -9.44
CA ARG A 351 -22.70 -15.95 -9.77
C ARG A 351 -21.85 -14.98 -10.56
N VAL A 352 -20.54 -14.94 -10.28
CA VAL A 352 -19.57 -14.10 -11.01
C VAL A 352 -18.30 -14.90 -11.22
N ASP A 353 -17.85 -15.01 -12.47
CA ASP A 353 -16.60 -15.68 -12.82
C ASP A 353 -15.54 -14.69 -13.33
N SER A 354 -14.52 -14.47 -12.50
CA SER A 354 -13.28 -13.75 -12.85
C SER A 354 -13.51 -12.40 -13.54
N GLN A 355 -14.50 -11.64 -13.07
CA GLN A 355 -14.83 -10.34 -13.63
C GLN A 355 -13.67 -9.37 -13.42
N LYS A 356 -13.01 -9.04 -14.53
CA LYS A 356 -11.85 -8.14 -14.53
C LYS A 356 -12.29 -6.69 -14.31
N ALA A 357 -11.51 -5.96 -13.53
CA ALA A 357 -11.65 -4.53 -13.37
C ALA A 357 -11.41 -3.78 -14.70
N ASN A 358 -12.35 -2.93 -15.09
CA ASN A 358 -12.27 -2.06 -16.26
C ASN A 358 -11.40 -0.83 -15.96
N SER A 359 -10.09 -1.02 -15.96
CA SER A 359 -9.11 0.04 -15.69
C SER A 359 -8.19 0.33 -16.87
N LYS A 360 -8.05 1.61 -17.22
CA LYS A 360 -7.06 2.10 -18.19
C LYS A 360 -5.65 1.57 -17.87
N HIS A 361 -4.88 1.29 -18.92
CA HIS A 361 -3.49 0.78 -18.84
C HIS A 361 -3.35 -0.50 -18.02
N ASN A 362 -4.33 -1.42 -18.09
CA ASN A 362 -4.33 -2.67 -17.32
C ASN A 362 -4.17 -2.44 -15.81
N GLY A 363 -4.88 -1.44 -15.28
CA GLY A 363 -4.84 -1.11 -13.86
C GLY A 363 -3.52 -0.49 -13.37
N ARG A 364 -2.57 -0.19 -14.26
CA ARG A 364 -1.29 0.41 -13.88
C ARG A 364 -1.46 1.88 -13.49
N ARG A 365 -0.92 2.25 -12.34
CA ARG A 365 -0.92 3.62 -11.81
C ARG A 365 0.50 4.05 -11.42
N PRO A 366 0.84 5.35 -11.57
CA PRO A 366 2.09 5.89 -11.04
C PRO A 366 2.29 5.50 -9.58
N TYR A 367 3.50 5.08 -9.26
CA TYR A 367 3.91 4.70 -7.92
C TYR A 367 5.30 5.22 -7.64
N THR A 368 5.57 5.65 -6.42
CA THR A 368 6.91 6.00 -5.95
C THR A 368 7.36 4.89 -5.00
N PRO A 369 8.18 3.92 -5.46
CA PRO A 369 8.80 2.94 -4.58
C PRO A 369 9.61 3.65 -3.49
N HIS A 370 9.40 3.25 -2.24
CA HIS A 370 10.24 3.70 -1.13
C HIS A 370 11.41 2.74 -0.99
N THR A 371 12.16 2.57 -2.06
CA THR A 371 13.30 1.64 -2.15
C THR A 371 14.50 2.35 -2.77
N THR A 372 14.64 3.64 -2.49
CA THR A 372 15.65 4.52 -3.05
C THR A 372 17.04 4.01 -2.70
N GLY A 373 17.91 3.94 -3.69
CA GLY A 373 19.32 3.62 -3.49
C GLY A 373 20.20 4.24 -4.59
N ALA A 374 21.42 3.72 -4.73
CA ALA A 374 22.26 4.05 -5.87
C ALA A 374 21.52 3.70 -7.18
N ALA A 375 21.69 4.53 -8.22
CA ALA A 375 21.06 4.25 -9.51
C ALA A 375 21.44 2.84 -9.99
N GLY A 376 20.44 2.01 -10.30
CA GLY A 376 20.69 0.61 -10.63
C GLY A 376 21.54 0.48 -11.89
N LEU A 377 22.52 -0.45 -11.90
CA LEU A 377 23.50 -0.59 -13.00
C LEU A 377 22.90 -0.57 -14.41
N PHE A 378 21.69 -1.11 -14.57
CA PHE A 378 20.98 -1.22 -15.86
C PHE A 378 19.88 -0.17 -16.08
N TYR A 379 19.89 0.96 -15.37
CA TYR A 379 18.84 1.99 -15.50
C TYR A 379 18.74 2.54 -16.93
N LYS A 380 19.86 2.73 -17.62
CA LYS A 380 19.89 3.19 -19.02
C LYS A 380 19.20 2.20 -19.94
N ASN A 381 19.50 0.91 -19.79
CA ASN A 381 18.88 -0.15 -20.57
C ASN A 381 17.37 -0.18 -20.32
N ARG A 382 16.94 -0.16 -19.06
CA ARG A 382 15.52 -0.11 -18.68
C ARG A 382 14.77 1.04 -19.36
N ILE A 383 15.33 2.25 -19.32
CA ILE A 383 14.74 3.44 -19.98
C ILE A 383 14.71 3.23 -21.49
N SER A 384 15.81 2.78 -22.10
CA SER A 384 15.89 2.60 -23.54
C SER A 384 14.92 1.53 -24.05
N THR A 385 14.76 0.41 -23.35
CA THR A 385 13.81 -0.66 -23.69
C THR A 385 12.39 -0.15 -23.61
N PHE A 386 12.04 0.61 -22.56
CA PHE A 386 10.72 1.23 -22.45
C PHE A 386 10.44 2.18 -23.62
N LEU A 387 11.37 3.08 -23.93
CA LEU A 387 11.19 4.04 -25.02
C LEU A 387 11.09 3.36 -26.40
N LYS A 388 11.86 2.29 -26.64
CA LYS A 388 11.75 1.49 -27.88
C LYS A 388 10.36 0.86 -28.00
N ASN A 389 9.89 0.19 -26.94
CA ASN A 389 8.58 -0.45 -26.93
C ASN A 389 7.43 0.56 -27.09
N GLU A 390 7.58 1.77 -26.53
CA GLU A 390 6.60 2.85 -26.68
C GLU A 390 6.50 3.33 -28.13
N THR A 391 7.63 3.47 -28.85
CA THR A 391 7.65 3.86 -30.27
C THR A 391 7.08 2.76 -31.17
N SER A 392 7.27 1.48 -30.85
CA SER A 392 6.73 0.36 -31.63
C SER A 392 5.23 0.11 -31.46
N GLN A 393 4.60 0.77 -30.48
CA GLN A 393 3.16 0.68 -30.19
C GLN A 393 2.37 1.91 -30.69
N GLN A 394 3.06 2.89 -31.27
CA GLN A 394 2.51 4.04 -31.99
C GLN A 394 2.62 3.77 -33.49
#